data_AF-A0A0P4W6X9-F1
#
_entry.id   AF-A0A0P4W6X9-F1
#
_cell.length_a   1.000
_cell.length_b   1.000
_cell.length_c   1.000
_cell.angle_alpha   90.00
_cell.angle_beta   90.00
_cell.angle_gamma   90.00
#
_symmetry.space_group_name_H-M   'P 1'
#
loop_
_entity.id
_entity.type
_entity.pdbx_description
1 polymer ?
#
loop_
_entity_poly.entity_id
_entity_poly.type
_entity_poly.pdbx_seq_one_letter_code
_entity_poly.pdbx_strand_id
1 'polypeptide(L)'
;MRVSVRQLVASIHSLLQGMNAREEIFTIGQTAHIIGTELDVFSPARQRRKVATNKVSLVVVDRTLDLVSAADHSGDTLMARLLALLPRLPGHCLDSAINMAPLCDVHPSCEWTLVPGCLAPQGKEQRAAEVLRSLVTAPAKETLSLINKHVVEAASRKDLPPSSPKKEGKMMVDNLKRNIQQFASDIDAFTDNAALLQQGLGAVEALMDPRHTHQDQLLSLEKRLLQALGDPEETSPFTQVASPFSQVFQLLRTRKSHGVTLDDLLSLMVYVASLGGYGVFSQREEYALINLLSHAIVEDKEELSDLLLELVGDEVDEVSALKTAQSIASQLHALTTVREHLKNYRSVHSPGDGVEPASYHSLLPRLVQDCLAAPQGEITDLEYKSAGFKDLIKTGFSLFVNVSKPSPRDAPVMLVWVVGGVSPGEVKEVRRTVKALNSPCRVILASSHLSYPRDTVQKALQPNFFLRGF
;
A
#
# COMPACT_ATOMS: atom_id res chain seq x y z
N MET A 1 16.89 -1.59 13.36
CA MET A 1 16.32 -0.25 13.66
C MET A 1 17.30 0.88 13.34
N ARG A 2 18.34 1.17 14.15
CA ARG A 2 19.24 2.33 13.90
C ARG A 2 19.96 2.31 12.54
N VAL A 3 20.41 1.14 12.08
CA VAL A 3 21.11 1.00 10.78
C VAL A 3 20.17 1.31 9.62
N SER A 4 18.99 0.69 9.60
CA SER A 4 17.95 0.89 8.58
C SER A 4 17.49 2.34 8.47
N VAL A 5 17.30 3.04 9.61
CA VAL A 5 16.99 4.48 9.63
C VAL A 5 18.10 5.29 8.96
N ARG A 6 19.37 5.01 9.28
CA ARG A 6 20.51 5.72 8.68
C ARG A 6 20.64 5.47 7.19
N GLN A 7 20.40 4.24 6.74
CA GLN A 7 20.39 3.91 5.31
C GLN A 7 19.29 4.68 4.58
N LEU A 8 18.07 4.68 5.13
CA LEU A 8 16.97 5.46 4.56
C LEU A 8 17.27 6.97 4.52
N VAL A 9 17.81 7.54 5.60
CA VAL A 9 18.23 8.95 5.66
C VAL A 9 19.27 9.26 4.58
N ALA A 10 20.25 8.38 4.37
CA ALA A 10 21.25 8.53 3.32
C ALA A 10 20.63 8.43 1.91
N SER A 11 19.64 7.56 1.70
CA SER A 11 18.91 7.42 0.45
C SER A 11 18.04 8.65 0.15
N ILE A 12 17.28 9.15 1.14
CA ILE A 12 16.49 10.39 1.01
C ILE A 12 17.43 11.57 0.75
N HIS A 13 18.58 11.63 1.43
CA HIS A 13 19.61 12.64 1.15
C HIS A 13 20.09 12.55 -0.30
N SER A 14 20.42 11.36 -0.80
CA SER A 14 20.90 11.17 -2.17
C SER A 14 19.86 11.63 -3.21
N LEU A 15 18.58 11.31 -3.00
CA LEU A 15 17.49 11.79 -3.84
C LEU A 15 17.41 13.33 -3.86
N LEU A 16 17.37 13.95 -2.67
CA LEU A 16 17.29 15.40 -2.53
C LEU A 16 18.55 16.10 -3.09
N GLN A 17 19.71 15.46 -3.06
CA GLN A 17 20.92 15.95 -3.74
C GLN A 17 20.75 15.95 -5.26
N GLY A 18 20.23 14.88 -5.84
CA GLY A 18 19.91 14.81 -7.27
C GLY A 18 18.89 15.86 -7.71
N MET A 19 17.99 16.27 -6.80
CA MET A 19 17.03 17.35 -7.03
C MET A 19 17.61 18.76 -6.80
N ASN A 20 18.88 18.89 -6.37
CA ASN A 20 19.47 20.15 -5.88
C ASN A 20 18.56 20.85 -4.86
N ALA A 21 17.97 20.06 -3.95
CA ALA A 21 16.92 20.50 -3.05
C ALA A 21 17.47 21.15 -1.77
N ARG A 22 16.89 22.29 -1.43
CA ARG A 22 16.93 22.93 -0.11
C ARG A 22 15.58 22.67 0.55
N GLU A 23 15.53 21.60 1.32
CA GLU A 23 14.31 21.09 1.91
C GLU A 23 13.93 21.74 3.25
N GLU A 24 12.63 21.92 3.45
CA GLU A 24 11.97 22.08 4.74
C GLU A 24 11.30 20.75 5.12
N ILE A 25 11.44 20.30 6.37
CA ILE A 25 11.06 18.94 6.77
C ILE A 25 9.81 19.00 7.64
N PHE A 26 8.79 18.27 7.21
CA PHE A 26 7.52 18.07 7.90
C PHE A 26 7.32 16.57 8.16
N THR A 27 6.81 16.20 9.33
CA THR A 27 6.67 14.79 9.72
C THR A 27 5.31 14.54 10.39
N ILE A 28 4.71 13.39 10.09
CA ILE A 28 3.54 12.88 10.80
C ILE A 28 3.72 11.39 11.12
N GLY A 29 3.61 11.06 12.41
CA GLY A 29 3.92 9.73 12.95
C GLY A 29 5.33 9.61 13.53
N GLN A 30 5.51 8.61 14.40
CA GLN A 30 6.70 8.44 15.22
C GLN A 30 7.96 8.05 14.44
N THR A 31 7.84 7.17 13.44
CA THR A 31 8.97 6.73 12.62
C THR A 31 9.39 7.87 11.68
N ALA A 32 8.44 8.59 11.11
CA ALA A 32 8.64 9.79 10.31
C ALA A 32 9.34 10.88 11.12
N HIS A 33 8.91 11.10 12.37
CA HIS A 33 9.57 12.00 13.31
C HIS A 33 11.05 11.63 13.49
N ILE A 34 11.36 10.35 13.73
CA ILE A 34 12.74 9.86 13.89
C ILE A 34 13.55 10.11 12.62
N ILE A 35 13.02 9.73 11.45
CA ILE A 35 13.70 9.90 10.15
C ILE A 35 13.95 11.38 9.85
N GLY A 36 12.94 12.24 10.03
CA GLY A 36 13.06 13.68 9.79
C GLY A 36 14.07 14.35 10.74
N THR A 37 14.10 13.93 12.01
CA THR A 37 15.06 14.44 13.00
C THR A 37 16.49 14.01 12.65
N GLU A 38 16.70 12.74 12.29
CA GLU A 38 18.02 12.24 11.87
C GLU A 38 18.48 12.93 10.57
N LEU A 39 17.58 13.15 9.60
CA LEU A 39 17.90 13.86 8.36
C LEU A 39 18.27 15.33 8.60
N ASP A 40 17.59 16.02 9.53
CA ASP A 40 17.90 17.42 9.83
C ASP A 40 19.31 17.59 10.40
N VAL A 41 19.73 16.68 11.29
CA VAL A 41 21.08 16.73 11.89
C VAL A 41 22.16 16.08 11.02
N PHE A 42 21.78 15.35 9.96
CA PHE A 42 22.70 14.66 9.07
C PHE A 42 23.64 15.64 8.35
N SER A 43 24.94 15.54 8.63
CA SER A 43 25.95 16.52 8.18
C SER A 43 25.94 16.75 6.65
N PRO A 44 25.91 15.72 5.79
CA PRO A 44 25.81 15.91 4.34
C PRO A 44 24.55 16.69 3.92
N ALA A 45 23.39 16.42 4.54
CA ALA A 45 22.15 17.16 4.25
C ALA A 45 22.25 18.63 4.68
N ARG A 46 22.85 18.91 5.86
CA ARG A 46 23.11 20.28 6.32
C ARG A 46 24.02 21.06 5.37
N GLN A 47 25.04 20.42 4.82
CA GLN A 47 25.94 21.05 3.85
C GLN A 47 25.21 21.34 2.53
N ARG A 48 24.46 20.37 1.98
CA ARG A 48 23.65 20.55 0.78
C ARG A 48 22.69 21.74 0.92
N ARG A 49 21.91 21.81 2.01
CA ARG A 49 20.90 22.87 2.22
C ARG A 49 21.46 24.29 2.18
N LYS A 50 22.77 24.48 2.42
CA LYS A 50 23.44 25.79 2.34
C LYS A 50 23.66 26.27 0.90
N VAL A 51 23.84 25.34 -0.04
CA VAL A 51 24.22 25.62 -1.43
C VAL A 51 23.09 25.35 -2.42
N ALA A 52 22.15 24.48 -2.06
CA ALA A 52 21.02 24.11 -2.89
C ALA A 52 20.04 25.29 -3.12
N THR A 53 19.49 25.35 -4.33
CA THR A 53 18.64 26.47 -4.78
C THR A 53 17.17 26.10 -4.88
N ASN A 54 16.86 24.82 -5.09
CA ASN A 54 15.47 24.39 -5.32
C ASN A 54 14.77 24.23 -3.98
N LYS A 55 13.86 25.14 -3.63
CA LYS A 55 13.04 24.99 -2.43
C LYS A 55 12.11 23.80 -2.59
N VAL A 56 12.12 22.90 -1.60
CA VAL A 56 11.28 21.69 -1.58
C VAL A 56 10.70 21.54 -0.18
N SER A 57 9.44 21.16 -0.07
CA SER A 57 8.89 20.69 1.21
C SER A 57 8.94 19.16 1.21
N LEU A 58 9.64 18.58 2.18
CA LEU A 58 9.65 17.14 2.42
C LEU A 58 8.61 16.82 3.50
N VAL A 59 7.55 16.11 3.14
CA VAL A 59 6.52 15.62 4.06
C VAL A 59 6.73 14.12 4.26
N VAL A 60 7.20 13.70 5.43
CA VAL A 60 7.42 12.29 5.76
C VAL A 60 6.22 11.74 6.53
N VAL A 61 5.66 10.63 6.05
CA VAL A 61 4.40 10.06 6.55
C VAL A 61 4.61 8.61 6.99
N ASP A 62 4.16 8.27 8.19
CA ASP A 62 4.16 6.88 8.66
C ASP A 62 2.98 6.09 8.12
N ARG A 63 3.28 4.94 7.50
CA ARG A 63 2.24 4.03 7.02
C ARG A 63 1.38 3.43 8.15
N THR A 64 1.88 3.32 9.40
CA THR A 64 1.11 2.75 10.54
C THR A 64 -0.13 3.55 10.84
N LEU A 65 -0.11 4.84 10.53
CA LEU A 65 -1.24 5.71 10.77
C LEU A 65 -2.46 5.29 9.96
N ASP A 66 -2.30 4.54 8.88
CA ASP A 66 -3.40 4.04 8.06
C ASP A 66 -2.96 2.83 7.25
N LEU A 67 -3.29 1.61 7.66
CA LEU A 67 -2.98 0.37 6.93
C LEU A 67 -4.14 -0.12 6.07
N VAL A 68 -5.31 0.52 6.15
CA VAL A 68 -6.55 0.03 5.56
C VAL A 68 -6.37 -0.19 4.06
N SER A 69 -6.05 0.86 3.30
CA SER A 69 -5.86 0.75 1.84
C SER A 69 -4.62 -0.05 1.41
N ALA A 70 -3.68 -0.31 2.32
CA ALA A 70 -2.48 -1.10 2.03
C ALA A 70 -2.69 -2.59 2.28
N ALA A 71 -3.70 -2.96 3.07
CA ALA A 71 -4.04 -4.33 3.44
C ALA A 71 -5.40 -4.79 2.87
N ASP A 72 -6.19 -3.90 2.25
CA ASP A 72 -7.52 -4.24 1.74
C ASP A 72 -7.53 -5.17 0.51
N HIS A 73 -8.71 -5.70 0.21
CA HIS A 73 -8.97 -6.57 -0.93
C HIS A 73 -9.76 -5.88 -2.04
N SER A 74 -9.75 -4.55 -2.09
CA SER A 74 -10.57 -3.76 -3.05
C SER A 74 -10.19 -4.05 -4.50
N GLY A 75 -8.88 -4.16 -4.79
CA GLY A 75 -8.38 -4.34 -6.14
C GLY A 75 -8.80 -3.20 -7.09
N ASP A 76 -8.91 -1.98 -6.57
CA ASP A 76 -9.44 -0.77 -7.25
C ASP A 76 -8.69 -0.37 -8.53
N THR A 77 -7.49 -0.91 -8.71
CA THR A 77 -6.65 -0.75 -9.89
C THR A 77 -6.12 -2.11 -10.31
N LEU A 78 -5.77 -2.25 -11.60
CA LEU A 78 -5.19 -3.50 -12.08
C LEU A 78 -3.81 -3.75 -11.44
N MET A 79 -3.05 -2.70 -11.10
CA MET A 79 -1.83 -2.84 -10.30
C MET A 79 -2.11 -3.41 -8.91
N ALA A 80 -3.15 -2.97 -8.21
CA ALA A 80 -3.48 -3.53 -6.88
C ALA A 80 -3.76 -5.04 -6.97
N ARG A 81 -4.47 -5.48 -8.02
CA ARG A 81 -4.70 -6.92 -8.27
C ARG A 81 -3.42 -7.67 -8.60
N LEU A 82 -2.55 -7.09 -9.43
CA LEU A 82 -1.23 -7.67 -9.74
C LEU A 82 -0.41 -7.92 -8.48
N LEU A 83 -0.31 -6.92 -7.60
CA LEU A 83 0.47 -7.02 -6.35
C LEU A 83 -0.17 -7.97 -5.33
N ALA A 84 -1.50 -8.13 -5.36
CA ALA A 84 -2.20 -9.03 -4.44
C ALA A 84 -2.13 -10.51 -4.87
N LEU A 85 -2.03 -10.79 -6.17
CA LEU A 85 -2.13 -12.15 -6.71
C LEU A 85 -0.80 -12.71 -7.22
N LEU A 86 0.01 -11.91 -7.91
CA LEU A 86 1.20 -12.43 -8.55
C LEU A 86 2.37 -12.53 -7.54
N PRO A 87 3.22 -13.56 -7.67
CA PRO A 87 4.40 -13.69 -6.85
C PRO A 87 5.39 -12.55 -7.11
N ARG A 88 6.29 -12.32 -6.15
CA ARG A 88 7.40 -11.36 -6.31
C ARG A 88 8.37 -11.84 -7.39
N LEU A 89 8.93 -10.90 -8.14
CA LEU A 89 10.06 -11.19 -9.01
C LEU A 89 11.28 -11.60 -8.14
N PRO A 90 11.86 -12.80 -8.31
CA PRO A 90 12.97 -13.26 -7.47
C PRO A 90 14.13 -12.27 -7.45
N GLY A 91 14.62 -11.93 -6.26
CA GLY A 91 15.71 -10.94 -6.08
C GLY A 91 15.26 -9.48 -6.14
N HIS A 92 13.97 -9.21 -6.35
CA HIS A 92 13.40 -7.86 -6.39
C HIS A 92 12.34 -7.65 -5.29
N CYS A 93 12.17 -6.40 -4.86
CA CYS A 93 11.16 -6.00 -3.88
C CYS A 93 10.07 -5.07 -4.44
N LEU A 94 10.19 -4.67 -5.71
CA LEU A 94 9.36 -3.64 -6.36
C LEU A 94 8.57 -4.13 -7.58
N ASP A 95 8.70 -5.41 -7.94
CA ASP A 95 8.11 -5.96 -9.15
C ASP A 95 7.54 -7.36 -8.91
N SER A 96 6.60 -7.76 -9.76
CA SER A 96 5.96 -9.08 -9.73
C SER A 96 6.52 -9.95 -10.85
N ALA A 97 6.69 -11.23 -10.55
CA ALA A 97 7.07 -12.23 -11.54
C ALA A 97 5.90 -12.48 -12.48
N ILE A 98 6.13 -12.27 -13.77
CA ILE A 98 5.14 -12.54 -14.81
C ILE A 98 5.40 -13.91 -15.42
N ASN A 99 4.36 -14.73 -15.54
CA ASN A 99 4.49 -16.01 -16.23
C ASN A 99 4.66 -15.81 -17.74
N MET A 100 5.87 -16.13 -18.24
CA MET A 100 6.24 -15.98 -19.65
C MET A 100 5.86 -17.18 -20.52
N ALA A 101 5.32 -18.26 -19.96
CA ALA A 101 4.97 -19.47 -20.70
C ALA A 101 4.07 -19.20 -21.94
N PRO A 102 3.11 -18.25 -21.91
CA PRO A 102 2.32 -17.96 -23.11
C PRO A 102 3.13 -17.43 -24.31
N LEU A 103 4.34 -16.92 -24.10
CA LEU A 103 5.22 -16.38 -25.15
C LEU A 103 6.40 -17.31 -25.47
N CYS A 104 6.51 -18.46 -24.80
CA CYS A 104 7.62 -19.37 -24.96
C CYS A 104 7.11 -20.78 -25.27
N ASP A 105 7.70 -21.44 -26.27
CA ASP A 105 7.41 -22.85 -26.54
C ASP A 105 8.30 -23.72 -25.64
N VAL A 106 7.95 -23.80 -24.36
CA VAL A 106 8.71 -24.58 -23.36
C VAL A 106 8.00 -25.91 -23.12
N HIS A 107 8.75 -27.01 -23.20
CA HIS A 107 8.22 -28.32 -22.86
C HIS A 107 7.84 -28.36 -21.37
N PRO A 108 6.67 -28.91 -20.98
CA PRO A 108 6.19 -28.90 -19.59
C PRO A 108 7.14 -29.51 -18.54
N SER A 109 8.10 -30.33 -18.97
CA SER A 109 9.10 -30.95 -18.09
C SER A 109 10.30 -30.05 -17.75
N CYS A 110 10.37 -28.83 -18.29
CA CYS A 110 11.52 -27.93 -18.15
C CYS A 110 11.18 -26.76 -17.21
N GLU A 111 10.95 -27.05 -15.93
CA GLU A 111 10.60 -26.04 -14.90
C GLU A 111 11.68 -24.95 -14.71
N TRP A 112 12.93 -25.23 -15.06
CA TRP A 112 14.11 -24.37 -14.83
C TRP A 112 14.54 -23.57 -16.07
N THR A 113 13.77 -23.61 -17.16
CA THR A 113 14.11 -22.92 -18.41
C THR A 113 13.33 -21.60 -18.61
N LEU A 114 12.23 -21.40 -17.87
CA LEU A 114 11.40 -20.22 -18.03
C LEU A 114 11.79 -19.11 -17.03
N VAL A 115 12.41 -18.05 -17.53
CA VAL A 115 12.73 -16.86 -16.73
C VAL A 115 11.46 -16.00 -16.59
N PRO A 116 11.10 -15.55 -15.37
CA PRO A 116 9.93 -14.69 -15.19
C PRO A 116 10.13 -13.32 -15.85
N GLY A 117 9.03 -12.75 -16.35
CA GLY A 117 8.99 -11.37 -16.83
C GLY A 117 8.81 -10.36 -15.70
N CYS A 118 8.81 -9.08 -16.06
CA CYS A 118 8.70 -7.93 -15.16
C CYS A 118 7.69 -6.88 -15.68
N LEU A 119 7.12 -6.07 -14.78
CA LEU A 119 6.23 -4.96 -15.17
C LEU A 119 6.99 -3.70 -15.59
N ALA A 120 8.28 -3.59 -15.25
CA ALA A 120 9.09 -2.43 -15.53
C ALA A 120 9.25 -2.16 -17.06
N PRO A 121 8.93 -0.95 -17.55
CA PRO A 121 9.23 -0.53 -18.91
C PRO A 121 10.73 -0.65 -19.21
N GLN A 122 11.06 -1.21 -20.38
CA GLN A 122 12.44 -1.37 -20.82
C GLN A 122 12.82 -0.30 -21.85
N GLY A 123 14.06 0.20 -21.77
CA GLY A 123 14.62 1.16 -22.72
C GLY A 123 13.77 2.41 -22.91
N LYS A 124 13.25 2.60 -24.13
CA LYS A 124 12.43 3.76 -24.53
C LYS A 124 11.01 3.38 -24.95
N GLU A 125 10.49 2.23 -24.49
CA GLU A 125 9.13 1.77 -24.80
C GLU A 125 8.05 2.70 -24.21
N GLN A 126 7.67 3.74 -24.96
CA GLN A 126 6.69 4.74 -24.50
C GLN A 126 5.31 4.14 -24.20
N ARG A 127 4.89 3.13 -24.97
CA ARG A 127 3.62 2.42 -24.75
C ARG A 127 3.62 1.66 -23.43
N ALA A 128 4.70 0.94 -23.11
CA ALA A 128 4.84 0.25 -21.83
C ALA A 128 4.88 1.24 -20.65
N ALA A 129 5.49 2.41 -20.81
CA ALA A 129 5.46 3.47 -19.80
C ALA A 129 4.05 4.06 -19.59
N GLU A 130 3.27 4.19 -20.67
CA GLU A 130 1.87 4.62 -20.60
C GLU A 130 0.99 3.57 -19.91
N VAL A 131 1.16 2.29 -20.26
CA VAL A 131 0.46 1.17 -19.63
C VAL A 131 0.80 1.09 -18.14
N LEU A 132 2.07 1.17 -17.74
CA LEU A 132 2.45 1.18 -16.32
C LEU A 132 1.73 2.29 -15.54
N ARG A 133 1.65 3.49 -16.13
CA ARG A 133 0.88 4.60 -15.52
C ARG A 133 -0.60 4.26 -15.41
N SER A 134 -1.18 3.65 -16.45
CA SER A 134 -2.59 3.25 -16.47
C SER A 134 -2.89 2.17 -15.44
N LEU A 135 -2.01 1.17 -15.28
CA LEU A 135 -2.12 0.10 -14.29
C LEU A 135 -2.34 0.64 -12.87
N VAL A 136 -1.66 1.74 -12.53
CA VAL A 136 -1.73 2.37 -11.21
C VAL A 136 -2.88 3.38 -11.09
N THR A 137 -3.26 4.08 -12.15
CA THR A 137 -4.09 5.30 -12.01
C THR A 137 -5.45 5.25 -12.71
N ALA A 138 -5.70 4.27 -13.57
CA ALA A 138 -6.95 4.14 -14.32
C ALA A 138 -7.79 2.93 -13.85
N PRO A 139 -9.11 2.92 -14.11
CA PRO A 139 -9.95 1.74 -13.90
C PRO A 139 -9.45 0.52 -14.71
N ALA A 140 -9.62 -0.69 -14.18
CA ALA A 140 -9.11 -1.92 -14.80
C ALA A 140 -9.58 -2.11 -16.26
N LYS A 141 -10.86 -1.83 -16.56
CA LYS A 141 -11.42 -1.95 -17.91
C LYS A 141 -10.77 -0.98 -18.91
N GLU A 142 -10.49 0.24 -18.49
CA GLU A 142 -9.81 1.24 -19.31
C GLU A 142 -8.37 0.81 -19.61
N THR A 143 -7.65 0.35 -18.58
CA THR A 143 -6.28 -0.15 -18.72
C THR A 143 -6.21 -1.37 -19.64
N LEU A 144 -7.12 -2.33 -19.51
CA LEU A 144 -7.19 -3.47 -20.43
C LEU A 144 -7.42 -3.05 -21.88
N SER A 145 -8.26 -2.04 -22.10
CA SER A 145 -8.51 -1.50 -23.44
C SER A 145 -7.26 -0.88 -24.03
N LEU A 146 -6.53 -0.10 -23.21
CA LEU A 146 -5.26 0.51 -23.61
C LEU A 146 -4.21 -0.54 -23.96
N ILE A 147 -4.03 -1.57 -23.12
CA ILE A 147 -3.07 -2.65 -23.38
C ILE A 147 -3.44 -3.35 -24.69
N ASN A 148 -4.68 -3.79 -24.84
CA ASN A 148 -5.10 -4.52 -26.04
C ASN A 148 -4.95 -3.67 -27.31
N LYS A 149 -5.28 -2.37 -27.25
CA LYS A 149 -5.03 -1.43 -28.34
C LYS A 149 -3.55 -1.40 -28.70
N HIS A 150 -2.67 -1.19 -27.73
CA HIS A 150 -1.23 -1.09 -27.96
C HIS A 150 -0.62 -2.38 -28.51
N VAL A 151 -1.07 -3.55 -28.04
CA VAL A 151 -0.64 -4.86 -28.54
C VAL A 151 -1.08 -5.06 -29.99
N VAL A 152 -2.34 -4.76 -30.32
CA VAL A 152 -2.84 -4.87 -31.71
C VAL A 152 -2.09 -3.92 -32.64
N GLU A 153 -1.88 -2.67 -32.24
CA GLU A 153 -1.10 -1.72 -33.05
C GLU A 153 0.37 -2.12 -33.19
N ALA A 154 0.96 -2.81 -32.19
CA ALA A 154 2.30 -3.35 -32.29
C ALA A 154 2.37 -4.52 -33.29
N ALA A 155 1.39 -5.43 -33.23
CA ALA A 155 1.29 -6.57 -34.15
C ALA A 155 1.12 -6.11 -35.61
N SER A 156 0.24 -5.12 -35.84
CA SER A 156 0.04 -4.53 -37.17
C SER A 156 1.29 -3.87 -37.74
N ARG A 157 2.15 -3.26 -36.90
CA ARG A 157 3.41 -2.63 -37.36
C ARG A 157 4.49 -3.65 -37.72
N LYS A 158 4.36 -4.87 -37.22
CA LYS A 158 5.28 -5.99 -37.47
C LYS A 158 4.72 -6.97 -38.50
N ASP A 159 3.59 -6.64 -39.13
CA ASP A 159 2.89 -7.48 -40.11
C ASP A 159 2.64 -8.92 -39.61
N LEU A 160 2.37 -9.07 -38.30
CA LEU A 160 2.11 -10.37 -37.69
C LEU A 160 0.77 -10.95 -38.18
N PRO A 161 0.66 -12.30 -38.30
CA PRO A 161 -0.55 -12.94 -38.78
C PRO A 161 -1.75 -12.67 -37.85
N PRO A 162 -2.93 -12.35 -38.41
CA PRO A 162 -4.09 -11.99 -37.61
C PRO A 162 -4.56 -13.18 -36.74
N SER A 163 -4.91 -12.91 -35.48
CA SER A 163 -5.57 -13.90 -34.64
C SER A 163 -6.92 -14.33 -35.23
N SER A 164 -7.21 -15.63 -35.26
CA SER A 164 -8.49 -16.17 -35.69
C SER A 164 -9.66 -15.66 -34.82
N PRO A 165 -10.77 -15.12 -35.39
CA PRO A 165 -11.89 -14.61 -34.61
C PRO A 165 -12.80 -15.71 -34.02
N LYS A 166 -13.30 -15.53 -32.79
CA LYS A 166 -14.43 -16.30 -32.20
C LYS A 166 -15.40 -15.33 -31.47
N LYS A 167 -16.69 -15.71 -31.37
CA LYS A 167 -17.86 -14.93 -30.84
C LYS A 167 -17.80 -14.59 -29.34
N GLU A 168 -18.67 -13.66 -28.93
CA GLU A 168 -18.52 -12.71 -27.80
C GLU A 168 -18.81 -13.16 -26.36
N GLY A 169 -18.08 -12.57 -25.39
CA GLY A 169 -18.16 -12.78 -23.92
C GLY A 169 -16.85 -13.30 -23.29
N LYS A 170 -16.55 -13.00 -21.99
CA LYS A 170 -15.24 -13.26 -21.30
C LYS A 170 -14.00 -12.81 -22.13
N MET A 171 -14.29 -11.95 -23.09
CA MET A 171 -13.69 -12.01 -24.42
C MET A 171 -12.40 -11.22 -24.48
N MET A 172 -12.34 -10.14 -23.70
CA MET A 172 -11.29 -9.14 -23.80
C MET A 172 -9.95 -9.63 -23.23
N VAL A 173 -9.98 -10.39 -22.14
CA VAL A 173 -8.77 -10.97 -21.53
C VAL A 173 -8.25 -12.12 -22.39
N ASP A 174 -9.13 -13.00 -22.87
CA ASP A 174 -8.78 -14.07 -23.80
C ASP A 174 -8.28 -13.52 -25.16
N ASN A 175 -8.91 -12.46 -25.68
CA ASN A 175 -8.45 -11.75 -26.87
C ASN A 175 -7.06 -11.15 -26.65
N LEU A 176 -6.84 -10.48 -25.52
CA LEU A 176 -5.54 -9.90 -25.19
C LEU A 176 -4.46 -10.99 -25.13
N LYS A 177 -4.72 -12.11 -24.45
CA LYS A 177 -3.81 -13.25 -24.40
C LYS A 177 -3.47 -13.76 -25.80
N ARG A 178 -4.48 -13.95 -26.66
CA ARG A 178 -4.26 -14.38 -28.06
C ARG A 178 -3.46 -13.36 -28.88
N ASN A 179 -3.73 -12.08 -28.71
CA ASN A 179 -3.01 -11.02 -29.42
C ASN A 179 -1.55 -10.97 -29.00
N ILE A 180 -1.25 -11.16 -27.72
CA ILE A 180 0.12 -11.29 -27.20
C ILE A 180 0.81 -12.54 -27.78
N GLN A 181 0.10 -13.67 -27.89
CA GLN A 181 0.67 -14.93 -28.40
C GLN A 181 1.14 -14.88 -29.86
N GLN A 182 0.69 -13.90 -30.66
CA GLN A 182 1.19 -13.69 -32.02
C GLN A 182 2.70 -13.38 -32.06
N PHE A 183 3.27 -12.90 -30.95
CA PHE A 183 4.68 -12.52 -30.84
C PHE A 183 5.60 -13.70 -30.44
N ALA A 184 5.06 -14.87 -30.06
CA ALA A 184 5.84 -15.96 -29.49
C ALA A 184 6.91 -16.53 -30.44
N SER A 185 6.68 -16.44 -31.75
CA SER A 185 7.56 -17.02 -32.79
C SER A 185 8.45 -15.99 -33.49
N ASP A 186 8.33 -14.70 -33.13
CA ASP A 186 9.06 -13.60 -33.75
C ASP A 186 9.88 -12.85 -32.69
N ILE A 187 11.18 -13.17 -32.63
CA ILE A 187 12.11 -12.64 -31.62
C ILE A 187 12.26 -11.12 -31.74
N ASP A 188 12.27 -10.59 -32.96
CA ASP A 188 12.43 -9.16 -33.21
C ASP A 188 11.17 -8.39 -32.83
N ALA A 189 9.99 -8.92 -33.15
CA ALA A 189 8.72 -8.34 -32.74
C ALA A 189 8.56 -8.39 -31.21
N PHE A 190 8.94 -9.49 -30.57
CA PHE A 190 8.95 -9.61 -29.12
C PHE A 190 9.90 -8.61 -28.47
N THR A 191 11.16 -8.55 -28.91
CA THR A 191 12.21 -7.73 -28.29
C THR A 191 11.86 -6.24 -28.35
N ASP A 192 11.25 -5.77 -29.44
CA ASP A 192 10.81 -4.38 -29.58
C ASP A 192 9.60 -3.99 -28.72
N ASN A 193 8.87 -4.98 -28.19
CA ASN A 193 7.64 -4.77 -27.42
C ASN A 193 7.64 -5.55 -26.09
N ALA A 194 8.81 -5.95 -25.61
CA ALA A 194 8.93 -6.95 -24.54
C ALA A 194 8.23 -6.47 -23.27
N ALA A 195 8.41 -5.20 -22.88
CA ALA A 195 7.78 -4.67 -21.67
C ALA A 195 6.25 -4.56 -21.82
N LEU A 196 5.76 -4.12 -22.98
CA LEU A 196 4.32 -4.06 -23.25
C LEU A 196 3.67 -5.46 -23.16
N LEU A 197 4.29 -6.47 -23.76
CA LEU A 197 3.77 -7.84 -23.77
C LEU A 197 3.78 -8.45 -22.37
N GLN A 198 4.87 -8.23 -21.59
CA GLN A 198 4.97 -8.68 -20.20
C GLN A 198 3.90 -8.04 -19.30
N GLN A 199 3.68 -6.73 -19.40
CA GLN A 199 2.61 -6.05 -18.68
C GLN A 199 1.22 -6.59 -19.07
N GLY A 200 1.03 -6.89 -20.36
CA GLY A 200 -0.20 -7.51 -20.85
C GLY A 200 -0.41 -8.93 -20.30
N LEU A 201 0.63 -9.75 -20.24
CA LEU A 201 0.55 -11.09 -19.63
C LEU A 201 0.27 -11.02 -18.14
N GLY A 202 0.90 -10.10 -17.40
CA GLY A 202 0.60 -9.90 -15.99
C GLY A 202 -0.86 -9.55 -15.77
N ALA A 203 -1.40 -8.62 -16.58
CA ALA A 203 -2.82 -8.25 -16.54
C ALA A 203 -3.73 -9.46 -16.80
N VAL A 204 -3.40 -10.31 -17.77
CA VAL A 204 -4.13 -11.55 -18.07
C VAL A 204 -4.07 -12.51 -16.88
N GLU A 205 -2.88 -12.74 -16.33
CA GLU A 205 -2.65 -13.65 -15.20
C GLU A 205 -3.46 -13.22 -13.97
N ALA A 206 -3.38 -11.95 -13.57
CA ALA A 206 -4.11 -11.43 -12.41
C ALA A 206 -5.64 -11.53 -12.56
N LEU A 207 -6.17 -11.36 -13.78
CA LEU A 207 -7.61 -11.40 -14.03
C LEU A 207 -8.17 -12.81 -14.26
N MET A 208 -7.30 -13.75 -14.62
CA MET A 208 -7.66 -15.16 -14.79
C MET A 208 -7.35 -16.00 -13.54
N ASP A 209 -6.73 -15.40 -12.52
CA ASP A 209 -6.38 -16.10 -11.29
C ASP A 209 -7.62 -16.68 -10.58
N PRO A 210 -7.61 -17.97 -10.21
CA PRO A 210 -8.77 -18.60 -9.55
C PRO A 210 -9.09 -17.99 -8.19
N ARG A 211 -8.15 -17.30 -7.54
CA ARG A 211 -8.34 -16.67 -6.22
C ARG A 211 -9.15 -15.37 -6.27
N HIS A 212 -9.54 -14.88 -7.45
CA HIS A 212 -10.38 -13.68 -7.57
C HIS A 212 -11.68 -13.78 -6.75
N THR A 213 -12.37 -14.93 -6.79
CA THR A 213 -13.62 -15.12 -6.04
C THR A 213 -13.39 -15.08 -4.53
N HIS A 214 -12.24 -15.56 -4.07
CA HIS A 214 -11.83 -15.47 -2.67
C HIS A 214 -11.56 -14.02 -2.26
N GLN A 215 -10.89 -13.23 -3.10
CA GLN A 215 -10.69 -11.79 -2.86
C GLN A 215 -12.02 -11.02 -2.77
N ASP A 216 -12.98 -11.33 -3.65
CA ASP A 216 -14.31 -10.70 -3.57
C ASP A 216 -15.06 -11.08 -2.28
N GLN A 217 -14.88 -12.32 -1.80
CA GLN A 217 -15.41 -12.76 -0.51
C GLN A 217 -14.79 -11.95 0.64
N LEU A 218 -13.46 -11.80 0.66
CA LEU A 218 -12.76 -11.01 1.68
C LEU A 218 -13.18 -9.53 1.64
N LEU A 219 -13.26 -8.93 0.45
CA LEU A 219 -13.76 -7.56 0.28
C LEU A 219 -15.20 -7.41 0.79
N SER A 220 -16.04 -8.43 0.61
CA SER A 220 -17.41 -8.42 1.15
C SER A 220 -17.44 -8.49 2.68
N LEU A 221 -16.50 -9.22 3.29
CA LEU A 221 -16.30 -9.24 4.74
C LEU A 221 -15.79 -7.88 5.25
N GLU A 222 -14.81 -7.28 4.58
CA GLU A 222 -14.29 -5.94 4.90
C GLU A 222 -15.39 -4.86 4.88
N LYS A 223 -16.25 -4.88 3.85
CA LYS A 223 -17.39 -3.97 3.75
C LYS A 223 -18.38 -4.17 4.89
N ARG A 224 -18.64 -5.43 5.29
CA ARG A 224 -19.50 -5.73 6.44
C ARG A 224 -18.90 -5.18 7.74
N LEU A 225 -17.60 -5.38 7.95
CA LEU A 225 -16.88 -4.90 9.12
C LEU A 225 -16.83 -3.37 9.16
N LEU A 226 -16.67 -2.71 8.01
CA LEU A 226 -16.76 -1.26 7.86
C LEU A 226 -18.12 -0.72 8.30
N GLN A 227 -19.22 -1.36 7.88
CA GLN A 227 -20.57 -0.96 8.29
C GLN A 227 -20.80 -1.23 9.78
N ALA A 228 -20.29 -2.35 10.32
CA ALA A 228 -20.44 -2.70 11.73
C ALA A 228 -19.78 -1.70 12.69
N LEU A 229 -18.83 -0.87 12.22
CA LEU A 229 -18.24 0.22 12.97
C LEU A 229 -19.11 1.50 13.00
N GLY A 230 -20.03 1.66 12.04
CA GLY A 230 -20.79 2.88 11.81
C GLY A 230 -22.10 3.01 12.57
N ASP A 231 -22.48 2.03 13.40
CA ASP A 231 -23.81 1.94 13.99
C ASP A 231 -23.82 2.16 15.53
N PRO A 232 -23.69 3.41 16.02
CA PRO A 232 -23.77 3.72 17.45
C PRO A 232 -25.19 4.03 17.97
N GLU A 233 -26.21 4.22 17.10
CA GLU A 233 -27.52 4.73 17.53
C GLU A 233 -28.55 3.67 17.98
N GLU A 234 -28.29 2.37 17.81
CA GLU A 234 -29.11 1.28 18.42
C GLU A 234 -28.49 0.70 19.71
N THR A 235 -27.55 1.42 20.34
CA THR A 235 -26.88 0.92 21.55
C THR A 235 -27.69 1.19 22.81
N SER A 236 -28.75 0.40 23.03
CA SER A 236 -29.24 0.20 24.40
C SER A 236 -28.08 -0.39 25.24
N PRO A 237 -27.87 0.06 26.49
CA PRO A 237 -26.82 -0.47 27.37
C PRO A 237 -26.94 -1.97 27.68
N PHE A 238 -28.01 -2.62 27.19
CA PHE A 238 -28.31 -4.04 27.38
C PHE A 238 -28.25 -4.89 26.09
N THR A 239 -28.07 -4.29 24.91
CA THR A 239 -27.82 -5.03 23.65
C THR A 239 -26.38 -4.84 23.22
N GLN A 240 -25.57 -5.89 23.41
CA GLN A 240 -24.21 -5.96 22.86
C GLN A 240 -24.32 -5.93 21.33
N VAL A 241 -24.18 -4.76 20.70
CA VAL A 241 -23.81 -4.71 19.27
C VAL A 241 -22.49 -5.46 19.18
N ALA A 242 -22.51 -6.55 18.42
CA ALA A 242 -21.37 -7.45 18.26
C ALA A 242 -20.20 -6.64 17.68
N SER A 243 -19.16 -6.43 18.48
CA SER A 243 -17.98 -5.69 18.05
C SER A 243 -17.44 -6.26 16.74
N PRO A 244 -16.81 -5.47 15.86
CA PRO A 244 -16.25 -6.00 14.62
C PRO A 244 -15.29 -7.18 14.85
N PHE A 245 -14.50 -7.15 15.94
CA PHE A 245 -13.66 -8.28 16.35
C PHE A 245 -14.45 -9.52 16.73
N SER A 246 -15.63 -9.39 17.36
CA SER A 246 -16.48 -10.54 17.64
C SER A 246 -16.94 -11.26 16.38
N GLN A 247 -17.20 -10.54 15.28
CA GLN A 247 -17.50 -11.13 13.97
C GLN A 247 -16.28 -11.88 13.40
N VAL A 248 -15.08 -11.29 13.51
CA VAL A 248 -13.83 -11.95 13.11
C VAL A 248 -13.57 -13.22 13.96
N PHE A 249 -13.85 -13.18 15.26
CA PHE A 249 -13.72 -14.34 16.14
C PHE A 249 -14.73 -15.44 15.83
N GLN A 250 -15.93 -15.07 15.36
CA GLN A 250 -16.89 -16.06 14.85
C GLN A 250 -16.33 -16.74 13.61
N LEU A 251 -15.80 -15.96 12.65
CA LEU A 251 -15.15 -16.50 11.46
C LEU A 251 -13.96 -17.41 11.83
N LEU A 252 -13.13 -17.05 12.81
CA LEU A 252 -12.02 -17.87 13.29
C LEU A 252 -12.49 -19.24 13.82
N ARG A 253 -13.62 -19.28 14.55
CA ARG A 253 -14.22 -20.53 15.03
C ARG A 253 -14.82 -21.37 13.91
N THR A 254 -15.33 -20.74 12.86
CA THR A 254 -16.00 -21.41 11.73
C THR A 254 -15.18 -21.40 10.44
N ARG A 255 -13.86 -21.18 10.52
CA ARG A 255 -13.01 -20.86 9.37
C ARG A 255 -13.01 -21.95 8.30
N LYS A 256 -12.93 -23.21 8.74
CA LYS A 256 -12.94 -24.41 7.88
C LYS A 256 -14.23 -24.54 7.07
N SER A 257 -15.39 -24.18 7.65
CA SER A 257 -16.67 -24.26 6.93
C SER A 257 -16.91 -23.09 5.97
N HIS A 258 -16.18 -21.99 6.14
CA HIS A 258 -16.30 -20.78 5.30
C HIS A 258 -15.18 -20.65 4.26
N GLY A 259 -14.23 -21.60 4.23
CA GLY A 259 -13.07 -21.55 3.33
C GLY A 259 -12.15 -20.35 3.61
N VAL A 260 -12.10 -19.87 4.86
CA VAL A 260 -11.27 -18.74 5.27
C VAL A 260 -10.02 -19.27 5.98
N THR A 261 -8.85 -18.79 5.59
CA THR A 261 -7.57 -19.20 6.17
C THR A 261 -7.22 -18.35 7.40
N LEU A 262 -6.20 -18.76 8.15
CA LEU A 262 -5.67 -17.94 9.24
C LEU A 262 -5.05 -16.63 8.73
N ASP A 263 -4.39 -16.64 7.56
CA ASP A 263 -3.85 -15.43 6.91
C ASP A 263 -4.95 -14.42 6.57
N ASP A 264 -6.10 -14.90 6.08
CA ASP A 264 -7.25 -14.06 5.79
C ASP A 264 -7.78 -13.40 7.07
N LEU A 265 -7.89 -14.17 8.16
CA LEU A 265 -8.37 -13.67 9.45
C LEU A 265 -7.41 -12.64 10.05
N LEU A 266 -6.11 -12.88 9.96
CA LEU A 266 -5.08 -11.92 10.35
C LEU A 266 -5.18 -10.62 9.53
N SER A 267 -5.44 -10.74 8.23
CA SER A 267 -5.65 -9.59 7.35
C SER A 267 -6.89 -8.77 7.77
N LEU A 268 -8.01 -9.44 8.07
CA LEU A 268 -9.23 -8.80 8.57
C LEU A 268 -9.02 -8.14 9.94
N MET A 269 -8.23 -8.74 10.83
CA MET A 269 -7.89 -8.14 12.13
C MET A 269 -7.06 -6.87 11.97
N VAL A 270 -6.06 -6.87 11.09
CA VAL A 270 -5.25 -5.68 10.76
C VAL A 270 -6.13 -4.60 10.15
N TYR A 271 -7.02 -4.97 9.22
CA TYR A 271 -8.01 -4.07 8.63
C TYR A 271 -8.89 -3.41 9.69
N VAL A 272 -9.52 -4.19 10.58
CA VAL A 272 -10.40 -3.66 11.64
C VAL A 272 -9.63 -2.79 12.63
N ALA A 273 -8.46 -3.24 13.09
CA ALA A 273 -7.64 -2.47 14.03
C ALA A 273 -7.24 -1.12 13.44
N SER A 274 -6.80 -1.13 12.16
CA SER A 274 -6.38 0.09 11.48
C SER A 274 -7.55 0.98 11.05
N LEU A 275 -8.74 0.43 10.82
CA LEU A 275 -9.93 1.21 10.46
C LEU A 275 -10.57 1.86 11.71
N GLY A 276 -10.86 1.05 12.73
CA GLY A 276 -11.58 1.48 13.93
C GLY A 276 -10.75 2.34 14.88
N GLY A 277 -9.44 2.12 14.97
CA GLY A 277 -8.57 2.89 15.86
C GLY A 277 -8.90 2.69 17.35
N TYR A 278 -8.66 3.72 18.16
CA TYR A 278 -8.71 3.59 19.62
C TYR A 278 -10.08 3.10 20.12
N GLY A 279 -10.06 2.06 20.95
CA GLY A 279 -11.26 1.51 21.59
C GLY A 279 -11.94 0.36 20.84
N VAL A 280 -11.57 0.09 19.58
CA VAL A 280 -12.14 -1.03 18.80
C VAL A 280 -11.67 -2.42 19.28
N PHE A 281 -10.51 -2.48 19.96
CA PHE A 281 -9.91 -3.71 20.46
C PHE A 281 -9.64 -3.60 21.96
N SER A 282 -10.59 -4.11 22.74
CA SER A 282 -10.60 -4.12 24.19
C SER A 282 -9.74 -5.25 24.78
N GLN A 283 -9.41 -5.13 26.06
CA GLN A 283 -8.70 -6.17 26.79
C GLN A 283 -9.46 -7.52 26.79
N ARG A 284 -10.80 -7.49 26.77
CA ARG A 284 -11.62 -8.69 26.67
C ARG A 284 -11.44 -9.39 25.32
N GLU A 285 -11.36 -8.61 24.24
CA GLU A 285 -11.11 -9.13 22.90
C GLU A 285 -9.69 -9.64 22.73
N GLU A 286 -8.71 -8.97 23.36
CA GLU A 286 -7.33 -9.44 23.43
C GLU A 286 -7.22 -10.83 24.06
N TYR A 287 -7.81 -11.05 25.25
CA TYR A 287 -7.81 -12.38 25.88
C TYR A 287 -8.55 -13.43 25.03
N ALA A 288 -9.68 -13.05 24.41
CA ALA A 288 -10.43 -13.95 23.54
C ALA A 288 -9.63 -14.34 22.30
N LEU A 289 -8.94 -13.39 21.66
CA LEU A 289 -8.08 -13.63 20.51
C LEU A 289 -6.94 -14.57 20.88
N ILE A 290 -6.23 -14.29 21.97
CA ILE A 290 -5.08 -15.10 22.40
C ILE A 290 -5.50 -16.56 22.52
N ASN A 291 -6.61 -16.83 23.21
CA ASN A 291 -7.12 -18.17 23.39
C ASN A 291 -7.55 -18.82 22.06
N LEU A 292 -8.39 -18.15 21.26
CA LEU A 292 -8.90 -18.74 20.03
C LEU A 292 -7.80 -18.99 18.99
N LEU A 293 -6.89 -18.04 18.83
CA LEU A 293 -5.84 -18.10 17.82
C LEU A 293 -4.77 -19.12 18.20
N SER A 294 -4.39 -19.23 19.47
CA SER A 294 -3.41 -20.25 19.89
C SER A 294 -3.91 -21.67 19.59
N HIS A 295 -5.20 -21.94 19.87
CA HIS A 295 -5.81 -23.23 19.55
C HIS A 295 -5.88 -23.46 18.03
N ALA A 296 -6.25 -22.44 17.27
CA ALA A 296 -6.35 -22.55 15.82
C ALA A 296 -4.99 -22.81 15.14
N ILE A 297 -3.90 -22.18 15.62
CA ILE A 297 -2.54 -22.42 15.14
C ILE A 297 -2.13 -23.89 15.36
N VAL A 298 -2.39 -24.45 16.54
CA VAL A 298 -2.08 -25.86 16.83
C VAL A 298 -2.95 -26.80 16.01
N GLU A 299 -4.24 -26.48 15.86
CA GLU A 299 -5.20 -27.26 15.07
C GLU A 299 -4.80 -27.34 13.59
N ASP A 300 -4.25 -26.25 13.04
CA ASP A 300 -3.92 -26.11 11.62
C ASP A 300 -2.41 -26.24 11.35
N LYS A 301 -1.63 -26.82 12.27
CA LYS A 301 -0.15 -26.86 12.23
C LYS A 301 0.45 -27.41 10.93
N GLU A 302 -0.23 -28.32 10.24
CA GLU A 302 0.22 -28.94 8.98
C GLU A 302 -0.13 -28.10 7.74
N GLU A 303 -0.97 -27.08 7.90
CA GLU A 303 -1.51 -26.23 6.82
C GLU A 303 -1.13 -24.74 7.02
N LEU A 304 -0.22 -24.45 7.96
CA LEU A 304 0.21 -23.08 8.23
C LEU A 304 0.94 -22.49 7.01
N SER A 305 0.65 -21.23 6.74
CA SER A 305 1.33 -20.46 5.72
C SER A 305 2.78 -20.12 6.12
N ASP A 306 3.62 -19.77 5.16
CA ASP A 306 4.97 -19.24 5.44
C ASP A 306 4.94 -18.04 6.39
N LEU A 307 3.87 -17.23 6.33
CA LEU A 307 3.67 -16.08 7.20
C LEU A 307 3.58 -16.54 8.67
N LEU A 308 2.69 -17.50 8.94
CA LEU A 308 2.50 -18.00 10.29
C LEU A 308 3.70 -18.80 10.78
N LEU A 309 4.34 -19.58 9.90
CA LEU A 309 5.57 -20.30 10.23
C LEU A 309 6.70 -19.33 10.60
N GLU A 310 6.84 -18.18 9.92
CA GLU A 310 7.84 -17.16 10.30
C GLU A 310 7.53 -16.54 11.68
N LEU A 311 6.26 -16.41 12.04
CA LEU A 311 5.84 -15.85 13.33
C LEU A 311 5.96 -16.85 14.47
N VAL A 312 5.61 -18.12 14.23
CA VAL A 312 5.60 -19.20 15.23
C VAL A 312 7.01 -19.77 15.46
N GLY A 313 7.75 -19.99 14.38
CA GLY A 313 9.03 -20.71 14.36
C GLY A 313 8.89 -22.17 13.92
N ASP A 314 10.02 -22.88 13.91
CA ASP A 314 10.15 -24.23 13.34
C ASP A 314 9.34 -25.30 14.11
N GLU A 315 9.16 -25.12 15.42
CA GLU A 315 8.38 -26.03 16.27
C GLU A 315 7.02 -25.41 16.60
N VAL A 316 5.96 -26.00 16.03
CA VAL A 316 4.57 -25.59 16.27
C VAL A 316 3.95 -26.46 17.37
N ASP A 317 3.87 -25.90 18.57
CA ASP A 317 3.30 -26.51 19.77
C ASP A 317 2.40 -25.51 20.53
N GLU A 318 1.80 -25.93 21.65
CA GLU A 318 0.90 -25.07 22.42
C GLU A 318 1.59 -23.80 22.96
N VAL A 319 2.88 -23.88 23.30
CA VAL A 319 3.64 -22.79 23.92
C VAL A 319 4.01 -21.74 22.88
N SER A 320 4.57 -22.18 21.75
CA SER A 320 4.90 -21.33 20.60
C SER A 320 3.66 -20.69 19.99
N ALA A 321 2.54 -21.43 19.88
CA ALA A 321 1.27 -20.90 19.43
C ALA A 321 0.70 -19.83 20.38
N LEU A 322 0.74 -20.08 21.69
CA LEU A 322 0.29 -19.10 22.70
C LEU A 322 1.12 -17.82 22.65
N LYS A 323 2.45 -17.95 22.59
CA LYS A 323 3.36 -16.80 22.49
C LYS A 323 3.12 -15.99 21.22
N THR A 324 2.88 -16.68 20.11
CA THR A 324 2.57 -16.04 18.82
C THR A 324 1.26 -15.29 18.89
N ALA A 325 0.21 -15.90 19.44
CA ALA A 325 -1.09 -15.26 19.61
C ALA A 325 -1.02 -14.03 20.53
N GLN A 326 -0.24 -14.10 21.62
CA GLN A 326 0.05 -12.94 22.50
C GLN A 326 0.76 -11.82 21.75
N SER A 327 1.78 -12.15 20.96
CA SER A 327 2.52 -11.16 20.15
C SER A 327 1.59 -10.48 19.14
N ILE A 328 0.78 -11.26 18.42
CA ILE A 328 -0.20 -10.76 17.44
C ILE A 328 -1.21 -9.83 18.13
N ALA A 329 -1.77 -10.23 19.27
CA ALA A 329 -2.74 -9.42 19.98
C ALA A 329 -2.12 -8.10 20.49
N SER A 330 -0.88 -8.14 20.98
CA SER A 330 -0.12 -6.94 21.36
C SER A 330 0.13 -6.00 20.16
N GLN A 331 0.46 -6.54 18.98
CA GLN A 331 0.63 -5.72 17.77
C GLN A 331 -0.69 -5.09 17.34
N LEU A 332 -1.79 -5.85 17.33
CA LEU A 332 -3.12 -5.31 17.00
C LEU A 332 -3.52 -4.19 17.96
N HIS A 333 -3.30 -4.37 19.27
CA HIS A 333 -3.55 -3.32 20.25
C HIS A 333 -2.71 -2.07 19.96
N ALA A 334 -1.41 -2.23 19.70
CA ALA A 334 -0.55 -1.12 19.30
C ALA A 334 -1.09 -0.39 18.05
N LEU A 335 -1.54 -1.12 17.03
CA LEU A 335 -2.15 -0.54 15.82
C LEU A 335 -3.39 0.30 16.13
N THR A 336 -4.23 -0.10 17.08
CA THR A 336 -5.43 0.69 17.44
C THR A 336 -5.09 2.04 18.08
N THR A 337 -3.93 2.17 18.73
CA THR A 337 -3.55 3.37 19.49
C THR A 337 -2.70 4.35 18.69
N VAL A 338 -2.17 3.97 17.51
CA VAL A 338 -1.22 4.80 16.73
C VAL A 338 -1.73 6.19 16.38
N ARG A 339 -3.05 6.37 16.25
CA ARG A 339 -3.68 7.67 15.93
C ARG A 339 -4.25 8.39 17.14
N GLU A 340 -4.17 7.82 18.34
CA GLU A 340 -4.86 8.35 19.53
C GLU A 340 -4.49 9.81 19.84
N HIS A 341 -3.22 10.16 19.63
CA HIS A 341 -2.64 11.48 19.87
C HIS A 341 -2.95 12.50 18.76
N LEU A 342 -3.45 12.07 17.60
CA LEU A 342 -3.76 12.93 16.47
C LEU A 342 -5.10 13.65 16.67
N LYS A 343 -5.22 14.86 16.13
CA LYS A 343 -6.42 15.69 16.20
C LYS A 343 -7.21 15.66 14.90
N ASN A 344 -6.57 16.01 13.80
CA ASN A 344 -7.16 16.09 12.47
C ASN A 344 -7.33 14.71 11.85
N TYR A 345 -6.36 13.81 12.09
CA TYR A 345 -6.33 12.49 11.47
C TYR A 345 -6.59 11.37 12.48
N ARG A 346 -7.29 11.64 13.59
CA ARG A 346 -7.59 10.63 14.63
C ARG A 346 -8.37 9.44 14.10
N SER A 347 -9.32 9.70 13.19
CA SER A 347 -10.14 8.67 12.54
C SER A 347 -9.94 8.66 11.02
N VAL A 348 -9.93 7.44 10.47
CA VAL A 348 -10.04 7.16 9.04
C VAL A 348 -11.39 6.54 8.67
N HIS A 349 -12.22 6.25 9.66
CA HIS A 349 -13.59 5.79 9.51
C HIS A 349 -14.56 6.98 9.62
N SER A 350 -15.56 6.99 8.75
CA SER A 350 -16.72 7.86 8.81
C SER A 350 -17.96 6.99 9.03
N PRO A 351 -18.76 7.22 10.09
CA PRO A 351 -19.88 6.35 10.43
C PRO A 351 -21.07 6.42 9.47
N GLY A 352 -21.11 7.41 8.58
CA GLY A 352 -22.31 7.71 7.78
C GLY A 352 -23.35 8.50 8.57
N ASP A 353 -24.48 8.82 7.94
CA ASP A 353 -25.51 9.71 8.51
C ASP A 353 -26.94 9.31 8.11
N GLY A 354 -27.29 8.03 8.15
CA GLY A 354 -28.62 7.50 7.80
C GLY A 354 -29.01 7.65 6.32
N VAL A 355 -28.36 8.55 5.58
CA VAL A 355 -28.46 8.77 4.14
C VAL A 355 -27.21 8.20 3.47
N GLU A 356 -26.01 8.53 3.98
CA GLU A 356 -24.76 7.96 3.51
C GLU A 356 -24.33 6.76 4.38
N PRO A 357 -23.91 5.63 3.75
CA PRO A 357 -23.37 4.50 4.50
C PRO A 357 -22.01 4.84 5.11
N ALA A 358 -21.59 4.04 6.09
CA ALA A 358 -20.26 4.18 6.67
C ALA A 358 -19.18 4.03 5.59
N SER A 359 -18.13 4.84 5.65
CA SER A 359 -17.09 4.93 4.63
C SER A 359 -15.70 5.06 5.23
N TYR A 360 -14.69 4.70 4.43
CA TYR A 360 -13.29 4.88 4.77
C TYR A 360 -12.74 6.09 4.04
N HIS A 361 -12.04 6.95 4.77
CA HIS A 361 -11.34 8.13 4.25
C HIS A 361 -9.84 7.97 4.48
N SER A 362 -9.10 7.67 3.41
CA SER A 362 -7.66 7.49 3.47
C SER A 362 -6.95 8.72 4.04
N LEU A 363 -5.96 8.49 4.91
CA LEU A 363 -5.20 9.56 5.55
C LEU A 363 -4.34 10.30 4.53
N LEU A 364 -3.67 9.59 3.61
CA LEU A 364 -2.68 10.18 2.72
C LEU A 364 -3.26 11.20 1.73
N PRO A 365 -4.35 10.91 0.99
CA PRO A 365 -5.00 11.89 0.13
C PRO A 365 -5.54 13.10 0.90
N ARG A 366 -6.10 12.90 2.10
CA ARG A 366 -6.56 13.98 2.98
C ARG A 366 -5.41 14.87 3.42
N LEU A 367 -4.30 14.28 3.86
CA LEU A 367 -3.10 15.04 4.24
C LEU A 367 -2.56 15.86 3.07
N VAL A 368 -2.50 15.28 1.86
CA VAL A 368 -2.08 16.02 0.65
C VAL A 368 -3.04 17.17 0.35
N GLN A 369 -4.35 16.94 0.46
CA GLN A 369 -5.36 17.98 0.29
C GLN A 369 -5.13 19.13 1.26
N ASP A 370 -5.01 18.84 2.55
CA ASP A 370 -4.85 19.83 3.61
C ASP A 370 -3.55 20.62 3.44
N CYS A 371 -2.46 19.96 3.05
CA CYS A 371 -1.17 20.61 2.77
C CYS A 371 -1.27 21.63 1.62
N LEU A 372 -2.09 21.35 0.61
CA LEU A 372 -2.25 22.21 -0.56
C LEU A 372 -3.26 23.35 -0.35
N ALA A 373 -4.27 23.18 0.51
CA ALA A 373 -5.49 24.00 0.55
C ALA A 373 -5.46 25.31 1.41
N ALA A 374 -4.39 25.68 2.11
CA ALA A 374 -4.40 26.73 3.18
C ALA A 374 -4.85 28.20 2.81
N PRO A 375 -5.12 29.12 3.78
CA PRO A 375 -4.99 28.99 5.23
C PRO A 375 -6.35 29.15 5.94
N GLN A 376 -6.97 28.04 6.34
CA GLN A 376 -8.08 28.08 7.31
C GLN A 376 -7.67 27.51 8.68
N GLY A 377 -6.47 26.92 8.79
CA GLY A 377 -5.92 26.48 10.06
C GLY A 377 -4.53 25.87 9.88
N GLU A 378 -3.76 25.86 10.96
CA GLU A 378 -2.54 25.07 11.06
C GLU A 378 -2.90 23.57 11.04
N ILE A 379 -2.17 22.74 10.28
CA ILE A 379 -2.31 21.28 10.35
C ILE A 379 -1.63 20.82 11.63
N THR A 380 -2.41 20.71 12.72
CA THR A 380 -1.84 20.53 14.07
C THR A 380 -1.07 19.23 14.26
N ASP A 381 -1.40 18.21 13.47
CA ASP A 381 -0.75 16.90 13.49
C ASP A 381 0.56 16.84 12.69
N LEU A 382 0.88 17.89 11.91
CA LEU A 382 2.05 17.93 11.06
C LEU A 382 3.19 18.71 11.75
N GLU A 383 4.21 18.01 12.20
CA GLU A 383 5.34 18.62 12.89
C GLU A 383 6.36 19.21 11.91
N TYR A 384 6.81 20.44 12.15
CA TYR A 384 7.91 21.07 11.41
C TYR A 384 9.25 20.90 12.12
N LYS A 385 10.29 20.41 11.42
CA LYS A 385 11.66 20.31 11.94
C LYS A 385 12.44 21.57 11.57
N SER A 386 12.76 22.39 12.57
CA SER A 386 13.52 23.62 12.36
C SER A 386 15.03 23.37 12.46
N ALA A 387 15.77 23.92 11.50
CA ALA A 387 17.22 23.86 11.47
C ALA A 387 17.86 24.88 12.44
N GLY A 388 17.70 24.68 13.75
CA GLY A 388 18.58 25.24 14.77
C GLY A 388 18.17 26.55 15.48
N PHE A 389 19.04 26.96 16.41
CA PHE A 389 18.85 28.01 17.43
C PHE A 389 18.39 29.38 16.88
N LYS A 390 18.68 29.72 15.62
CA LYS A 390 18.28 31.01 15.00
C LYS A 390 16.77 31.12 14.75
N ASP A 391 16.07 30.02 14.46
CA ASP A 391 14.61 30.04 14.34
C ASP A 391 13.93 29.86 15.71
N LEU A 392 14.62 29.26 16.68
CA LEU A 392 14.22 29.26 18.10
C LEU A 392 14.27 30.65 18.74
N ILE A 393 15.17 31.53 18.27
CA ILE A 393 15.16 32.95 18.61
C ILE A 393 14.00 33.68 17.91
N LYS A 394 13.62 33.31 16.68
CA LYS A 394 12.40 33.87 16.05
C LYS A 394 11.12 33.45 16.76
N THR A 395 11.05 32.24 17.30
CA THR A 395 9.92 31.79 18.13
C THR A 395 10.02 32.30 19.58
N GLY A 396 11.21 32.52 20.12
CA GLY A 396 11.45 33.08 21.47
C GLY A 396 11.28 34.60 21.56
N PHE A 397 11.48 35.33 20.45
CA PHE A 397 11.13 36.76 20.31
C PHE A 397 9.72 36.97 19.73
N SER A 398 8.90 35.92 19.68
CA SER A 398 7.53 35.93 19.14
C SER A 398 6.52 36.74 19.96
N LEU A 399 6.92 37.44 21.02
CA LEU A 399 6.00 38.32 21.76
C LEU A 399 5.57 39.55 20.95
N PHE A 400 6.22 39.87 19.81
CA PHE A 400 5.94 41.11 19.06
C PHE A 400 5.87 41.00 17.52
N VAL A 401 6.01 39.81 16.91
CA VAL A 401 5.80 39.65 15.46
C VAL A 401 5.05 38.35 15.17
N ASN A 402 3.89 38.47 14.52
CA ASN A 402 3.06 37.34 14.11
C ASN A 402 3.71 36.65 12.89
N VAL A 403 4.70 35.80 13.10
CA VAL A 403 5.35 35.01 12.03
C VAL A 403 4.51 33.76 11.79
N SER A 404 3.92 33.65 10.60
CA SER A 404 3.20 32.43 10.19
C SER A 404 4.16 31.24 10.18
N LYS A 405 3.74 30.11 10.78
CA LYS A 405 4.51 28.86 10.70
C LYS A 405 4.66 28.44 9.22
N PRO A 406 5.81 27.87 8.84
CA PRO A 406 6.03 27.34 7.49
C PRO A 406 4.95 26.32 7.11
N SER A 407 4.50 26.36 5.86
CA SER A 407 3.52 25.44 5.30
C SER A 407 4.14 24.62 4.16
N PRO A 408 3.79 23.33 3.99
CA PRO A 408 4.34 22.51 2.91
C PRO A 408 4.16 23.10 1.51
N ARG A 409 3.09 23.86 1.25
CA ARG A 409 2.85 24.50 -0.06
C ARG A 409 3.67 25.76 -0.32
N ASP A 410 4.39 26.28 0.67
CA ASP A 410 5.22 27.48 0.51
C ASP A 410 6.38 27.23 -0.46
N ALA A 411 6.77 25.96 -0.64
CA ALA A 411 7.69 25.51 -1.67
C ALA A 411 6.95 25.18 -2.99
N PRO A 412 7.59 25.43 -4.15
CA PRO A 412 7.02 25.07 -5.46
C PRO A 412 6.90 23.56 -5.70
N VAL A 413 7.62 22.75 -4.90
CA VAL A 413 7.58 21.29 -4.96
C VAL A 413 7.38 20.73 -3.55
N MET A 414 6.37 19.87 -3.40
CA MET A 414 6.14 19.08 -2.19
C MET A 414 6.46 17.61 -2.49
N LEU A 415 7.52 17.10 -1.87
CA LEU A 415 7.88 15.68 -1.88
C LEU A 415 7.24 14.99 -0.68
N VAL A 416 6.22 14.17 -0.91
CA VAL A 416 5.59 13.35 0.12
C VAL A 416 6.26 11.98 0.13
N TRP A 417 6.93 11.63 1.22
CA TRP A 417 7.60 10.35 1.40
C TRP A 417 6.84 9.48 2.40
N VAL A 418 6.23 8.39 1.92
CA VAL A 418 5.52 7.44 2.77
C VAL A 418 6.48 6.33 3.22
N VAL A 419 6.72 6.24 4.52
CA VAL A 419 7.57 5.23 5.16
C VAL A 419 6.73 3.97 5.36
N GLY A 420 7.05 2.89 4.65
CA GLY A 420 6.35 1.60 4.78
C GLY A 420 5.50 1.16 3.60
N GLY A 421 5.49 1.92 2.49
CA GLY A 421 4.78 1.56 1.26
C GLY A 421 3.59 2.47 0.97
N VAL A 422 3.15 2.49 -0.28
CA VAL A 422 1.94 3.19 -0.71
C VAL A 422 1.08 2.28 -1.58
N SER A 423 -0.23 2.27 -1.39
CA SER A 423 -1.09 1.44 -2.23
C SER A 423 -1.30 2.09 -3.61
N PRO A 424 -1.51 1.31 -4.69
CA PRO A 424 -1.89 1.88 -5.99
C PRO A 424 -3.17 2.73 -5.92
N GLY A 425 -4.12 2.35 -5.06
CA GLY A 425 -5.35 3.12 -4.82
C GLY A 425 -5.07 4.51 -4.26
N GLU A 426 -4.18 4.63 -3.29
CA GLU A 426 -3.76 5.93 -2.74
C GLU A 426 -3.04 6.78 -3.79
N VAL A 427 -2.18 6.18 -4.63
CA VAL A 427 -1.52 6.92 -5.72
C VAL A 427 -2.56 7.51 -6.68
N LYS A 428 -3.58 6.72 -7.05
CA LYS A 428 -4.71 7.15 -7.88
C LYS A 428 -5.50 8.29 -7.21
N GLU A 429 -5.79 8.17 -5.93
CA GLU A 429 -6.57 9.17 -5.19
C GLU A 429 -5.79 10.47 -4.97
N VAL A 430 -4.52 10.41 -4.56
CA VAL A 430 -3.63 11.58 -4.47
C VAL A 430 -3.56 12.30 -5.81
N ARG A 431 -3.39 11.56 -6.92
CA ARG A 431 -3.39 12.16 -8.27
C ARG A 431 -4.70 12.87 -8.59
N ARG A 432 -5.84 12.31 -8.19
CA ARG A 432 -7.17 12.92 -8.35
C ARG A 432 -7.27 14.21 -7.53
N THR A 433 -6.89 14.16 -6.26
CA THR A 433 -6.89 15.30 -5.33
C THR A 433 -6.03 16.46 -5.83
N VAL A 434 -4.79 16.18 -6.25
CA VAL A 434 -3.88 17.21 -6.78
C VAL A 434 -4.45 17.87 -8.04
N LYS A 435 -5.04 17.08 -8.95
CA LYS A 435 -5.71 17.61 -10.16
C LYS A 435 -6.92 18.48 -9.81
N ALA A 436 -7.74 18.04 -8.85
CA ALA A 436 -8.96 18.76 -8.46
C ALA A 436 -8.65 20.12 -7.80
N LEU A 437 -7.59 20.19 -7.00
CA LEU A 437 -7.18 21.43 -6.33
C LEU A 437 -6.50 22.44 -7.26
N ASN A 438 -5.97 21.99 -8.41
CA ASN A 438 -5.25 22.82 -9.37
C ASN A 438 -4.17 23.71 -8.71
N SER A 439 -3.48 23.16 -7.70
CA SER A 439 -2.49 23.90 -6.91
C SER A 439 -1.23 24.17 -7.75
N PRO A 440 -0.61 25.36 -7.62
CA PRO A 440 0.68 25.64 -8.27
C PRO A 440 1.84 24.83 -7.66
N CYS A 441 1.66 24.25 -6.47
CA CYS A 441 2.65 23.39 -5.84
C CYS A 441 2.66 22.01 -6.52
N ARG A 442 3.80 21.61 -7.09
CA ARG A 442 3.97 20.29 -7.71
C ARG A 442 4.17 19.22 -6.64
N VAL A 443 3.29 18.23 -6.60
CA VAL A 443 3.41 17.09 -5.69
C VAL A 443 4.21 15.96 -6.34
N ILE A 444 5.21 15.45 -5.61
CA ILE A 444 5.93 14.22 -5.91
C ILE A 444 5.62 13.25 -4.77
N LEU A 445 4.98 12.12 -5.08
CA LEU A 445 4.74 11.05 -4.12
C LEU A 445 5.81 9.98 -4.26
N ALA A 446 6.47 9.65 -3.15
CA ALA A 446 7.53 8.66 -3.08
C ALA A 446 7.29 7.71 -1.91
N SER A 447 7.79 6.49 -2.03
CA SER A 447 7.78 5.50 -0.96
C SER A 447 8.87 4.46 -1.18
N SER A 448 9.08 3.60 -0.19
CA SER A 448 9.92 2.41 -0.29
C SER A 448 9.49 1.43 -1.38
N HIS A 449 8.18 1.24 -1.57
CA HIS A 449 7.61 0.30 -2.54
C HIS A 449 6.12 0.60 -2.76
N LEU A 450 5.51 -0.01 -3.78
CA LEU A 450 4.05 -0.18 -3.80
C LEU A 450 3.67 -1.30 -2.84
N SER A 451 2.65 -1.09 -2.03
CA SER A 451 2.26 -2.04 -0.98
C SER A 451 1.71 -3.34 -1.57
N TYR A 452 2.21 -4.45 -1.06
CA TYR A 452 1.62 -5.77 -1.24
C TYR A 452 0.76 -6.05 0.00
N PRO A 453 -0.53 -6.40 -0.12
CA PRO A 453 -1.40 -6.62 1.03
C PRO A 453 -0.85 -7.64 2.03
N ARG A 454 -0.37 -8.78 1.54
CA ARG A 454 0.22 -9.84 2.38
C ARG A 454 1.42 -9.34 3.20
N ASP A 455 2.37 -8.65 2.56
CA ASP A 455 3.51 -8.07 3.26
C ASP A 455 3.12 -7.00 4.28
N THR A 456 2.09 -6.22 3.96
CA THR A 456 1.58 -5.18 4.87
C THR A 456 1.06 -5.84 6.13
N VAL A 457 0.24 -6.88 6.01
CA VAL A 457 -0.28 -7.66 7.14
C VAL A 457 0.85 -8.34 7.90
N GLN A 458 1.74 -9.04 7.19
CA GLN A 458 2.88 -9.75 7.77
C GLN A 458 3.70 -8.85 8.67
N LYS A 459 4.16 -7.73 8.13
CA LYS A 459 5.05 -6.86 8.87
C LYS A 459 4.28 -6.07 9.94
N ALA A 460 2.97 -5.81 9.78
CA ALA A 460 2.12 -5.21 10.82
C ALA A 460 2.00 -6.10 12.07
N LEU A 461 2.15 -7.41 11.90
CA LEU A 461 2.14 -8.40 12.98
C LEU A 461 3.54 -8.70 13.54
N GLN A 462 4.59 -8.10 12.97
CA GLN A 462 5.96 -8.21 13.49
C GLN A 462 6.31 -7.03 14.42
N PRO A 463 7.08 -7.27 15.50
CA PRO A 463 7.66 -6.20 16.29
C PRO A 463 8.57 -5.30 15.42
N ASN A 464 8.37 -3.98 15.47
CA ASN A 464 9.13 -2.97 14.72
C ASN A 464 8.91 -2.96 13.19
N PHE A 465 7.67 -3.24 12.76
CA PHE A 465 7.11 -3.20 11.40
C PHE A 465 7.93 -2.47 10.31
N PHE A 466 8.16 -1.15 10.40
CA PHE A 466 8.64 -0.39 9.23
C PHE A 466 10.13 -0.33 8.98
N LEU A 467 10.97 -0.89 9.84
CA LEU A 467 12.42 -0.81 9.67
C LEU A 467 13.04 -2.10 9.13
N ARG A 468 12.23 -3.13 8.92
CA ARG A 468 12.62 -4.35 8.21
C ARG A 468 12.15 -4.21 6.75
N GLY A 469 13.07 -3.85 5.86
CA GLY A 469 12.77 -3.65 4.44
C GLY A 469 13.35 -2.37 3.81
N PHE A 470 14.14 -1.60 4.56
CA PHE A 470 15.04 -0.56 4.03
C PHE A 470 16.46 -1.09 3.86
#